data_AF-A0AB39RBB4-F1
#
_entry.id   AF-A0AB39RBB4-F1
#
_cell.length_a   1.000
_cell.length_b   1.000
_cell.length_c   1.000
_cell.angle_alpha   90.00
_cell.angle_beta   90.00
_cell.angle_gamma   90.00
#
_symmetry.space_group_name_H-M   'P 1'
#
loop_
_entity.id
_entity.type
_entity.pdbx_description
1 polymer ?
#
loop_
_entity_poly.entity_id
_entity_poly.type
_entity_poly.pdbx_seq_one_letter_code
_entity_poly.pdbx_strand_id
1 'polypeptide(L)'
;MVVTSEMWGQREALEERIGRCRPRSDDDSTLLVLAWADAVPLTAASLSGRPELADLLVVPWITCSQHCGQVLGRAHEREPWGGLSFLAAHYVLFRPEVPAQIQVFGSTAVRDALTVPASCSGGQPPALLP
;
A
#
# COMPACT_ATOMS: atom_id res chain seq x y z
N MET A 1 -22.39 -11.22 24.22
CA MET A 1 -21.68 -10.50 23.15
C MET A 1 -21.56 -11.46 21.98
N VAL A 2 -22.36 -11.28 20.93
CA VAL A 2 -22.40 -12.18 19.76
C VAL A 2 -21.84 -11.39 18.60
N VAL A 3 -20.68 -11.83 18.10
CA VAL A 3 -20.16 -11.36 16.80
C VAL A 3 -21.03 -12.03 15.75
N THR A 4 -21.80 -11.25 14.98
CA THR A 4 -22.66 -11.81 13.93
C THR A 4 -21.79 -12.30 12.77
N SER A 5 -22.03 -13.54 12.34
CA SER A 5 -21.33 -14.20 11.23
C SER A 5 -21.50 -13.51 9.88
N GLU A 6 -22.37 -12.51 9.79
CA GLU A 6 -22.69 -11.74 8.58
C GLU A 6 -21.49 -10.91 8.08
N MET A 7 -20.53 -10.58 8.94
CA MET A 7 -19.29 -9.92 8.50
C MET A 7 -18.29 -10.86 7.83
N TRP A 8 -18.40 -12.18 8.01
CA TRP A 8 -17.46 -13.10 7.39
C TRP A 8 -17.73 -13.29 5.90
N GLY A 9 -19.01 -13.40 5.48
CA GLY A 9 -19.40 -13.59 4.07
C GLY A 9 -19.11 -12.39 3.13
N GLN A 10 -18.79 -11.22 3.69
CA GLN A 10 -18.38 -10.05 2.89
C GLN A 10 -17.03 -10.27 2.21
N ARG A 11 -16.14 -11.08 2.81
CA ARG A 11 -14.84 -11.38 2.20
C ARG A 11 -15.02 -12.21 0.95
N GLU A 12 -15.77 -13.30 1.01
CA GLU A 12 -16.00 -14.19 -0.14
C GLU A 12 -16.76 -13.47 -1.27
N ALA A 13 -17.77 -12.65 -0.93
CA ALA A 13 -18.49 -11.83 -1.91
C ALA A 13 -17.61 -10.74 -2.55
N LEU A 14 -16.63 -10.22 -1.81
CA LEU A 14 -15.70 -9.22 -2.30
C LEU A 14 -14.57 -9.86 -3.12
N GLU A 15 -14.06 -11.02 -2.73
CA GLU A 15 -13.06 -11.81 -3.46
C GLU A 15 -13.55 -12.14 -4.88
N GLU A 16 -14.82 -12.55 -5.04
CA GLU A 16 -15.41 -12.80 -6.36
C GLU A 16 -15.49 -11.52 -7.21
N ARG A 17 -15.80 -10.38 -6.59
CA ARG A 17 -15.85 -9.08 -7.27
C ARG A 17 -14.46 -8.58 -7.65
N ILE A 18 -13.47 -8.77 -6.79
CA ILE A 18 -12.06 -8.45 -7.04
C ILE A 18 -11.50 -9.34 -8.16
N GLY A 19 -11.85 -10.64 -8.16
CA GLY A 19 -11.47 -11.56 -9.24
C GLY A 19 -11.98 -11.13 -10.62
N ARG A 20 -13.11 -10.40 -10.67
CA ARG A 20 -13.66 -9.80 -11.90
C ARG A 20 -12.98 -8.49 -12.30
N CYS A 21 -12.24 -7.85 -11.40
CA CYS A 21 -11.39 -6.70 -11.72
C CYS A 21 -10.06 -7.12 -12.36
N ARG A 22 -9.89 -8.40 -12.73
CA ARG A 22 -8.72 -8.87 -13.48
C ARG A 22 -8.55 -7.99 -14.72
N PRO A 23 -7.34 -7.44 -14.95
CA PRO A 23 -7.11 -6.54 -16.07
C PRO A 23 -7.54 -7.21 -17.37
N ARG A 24 -8.35 -6.48 -18.13
CA ARG A 24 -8.81 -6.88 -19.45
C ARG A 24 -7.70 -6.49 -20.42
N SER A 25 -7.10 -7.50 -21.04
CA SER A 25 -6.00 -7.40 -22.01
C SER A 25 -4.61 -7.38 -21.39
N ASP A 26 -3.64 -7.77 -22.22
CA ASP A 26 -2.17 -7.84 -22.09
C ASP A 26 -1.50 -6.49 -21.72
N ASP A 27 -2.24 -5.62 -21.03
CA ASP A 27 -1.74 -4.38 -20.46
C ASP A 27 -1.25 -4.72 -19.05
N ASP A 28 0.07 -4.88 -18.98
CA ASP A 28 0.85 -5.22 -17.81
C ASP A 28 0.44 -4.28 -16.67
N SER A 29 -0.46 -4.75 -15.80
CA SER A 29 -0.95 -3.92 -14.71
C SER A 29 0.17 -3.79 -13.70
N THR A 30 0.93 -2.72 -13.87
CA THR A 30 2.12 -2.38 -13.11
C THR A 30 1.86 -2.28 -11.61
N LEU A 31 0.60 -2.03 -11.22
CA LEU A 31 0.17 -1.97 -9.83
C LEU A 31 -0.40 -3.29 -9.31
N LEU A 32 0.20 -3.80 -8.24
CA LEU A 32 -0.24 -4.99 -7.52
C LEU A 32 -0.68 -4.63 -6.10
N VAL A 33 -1.80 -5.22 -5.66
CA VAL A 33 -2.19 -5.18 -4.24
C VAL A 33 -1.39 -6.25 -3.50
N LEU A 34 -0.70 -5.85 -2.43
CA LEU A 34 0.07 -6.78 -1.60
C LEU A 34 -0.87 -7.56 -0.69
N ALA A 35 -0.69 -8.89 -0.66
CA ALA A 35 -1.39 -9.71 0.31
C ALA A 35 -0.86 -9.43 1.72
N TRP A 36 -1.73 -9.55 2.72
CA TRP A 36 -1.38 -9.26 4.10
C TRP A 36 -0.23 -10.13 4.64
N ALA A 37 -0.12 -11.37 4.15
CA ALA A 37 0.94 -12.30 4.53
C ALA A 37 2.33 -11.85 4.01
N ASP A 38 2.36 -11.08 2.93
CA ASP A 38 3.60 -10.58 2.31
C ASP A 38 3.94 -9.16 2.80
N ALA A 39 3.02 -8.51 3.52
CA ALA A 39 3.18 -7.17 4.04
C ALA A 39 3.97 -7.20 5.36
N VAL A 40 5.28 -6.93 5.29
CA VAL A 40 6.08 -6.67 6.49
C VAL A 40 5.86 -5.23 6.93
N PRO A 41 5.32 -4.96 8.14
CA PRO A 41 5.12 -3.59 8.60
C PRO A 41 6.45 -2.85 8.73
N LEU A 42 6.51 -1.64 8.18
CA LEU A 42 7.67 -0.77 8.33
C LEU A 42 7.57 -0.09 9.70
N THR A 43 8.66 -0.21 10.46
CA THR A 43 8.75 0.32 11.83
C THR A 43 9.21 1.77 11.85
N ALA A 44 8.98 2.47 12.96
CA ALA A 44 9.41 3.86 13.16
C ALA A 44 10.90 4.09 12.84
N ALA A 45 11.78 3.11 13.07
CA ALA A 45 13.20 3.21 12.73
C ALA A 45 13.44 3.37 11.22
N SER A 46 12.63 2.70 10.39
CA SER A 46 12.65 2.82 8.93
C SER A 46 12.04 4.13 8.42
N LEU A 47 11.34 4.87 9.29
CA LEU A 47 10.62 6.11 8.98
C LEU A 47 11.32 7.35 9.58
N SER A 48 12.57 7.19 10.02
CA SER A 48 13.38 8.23 10.67
C SER A 48 13.28 9.57 9.95
N GLY A 49 12.76 10.60 10.64
CA GLY A 49 12.56 11.94 10.10
C GLY A 49 11.10 12.33 9.81
N ARG A 50 10.13 11.47 10.11
CA ARG A 50 8.67 11.73 9.95
C ARG A 50 7.94 11.67 11.30
N PRO A 51 7.87 12.77 12.08
CA PRO A 51 7.19 12.79 13.38
C PRO A 51 5.69 12.46 13.28
N GLU A 52 5.05 12.75 12.15
CA GLU A 52 3.65 12.41 11.89
C GLU A 52 3.40 10.89 11.76
N LEU A 53 4.46 10.10 11.60
CA LEU A 53 4.40 8.63 11.60
C LEU A 53 4.88 8.02 12.92
N ALA A 54 5.21 8.85 13.92
CA ALA A 54 5.57 8.35 15.24
C ALA A 54 4.43 7.51 15.81
N ASP A 55 4.77 6.38 16.41
CA ASP A 55 3.83 5.43 17.02
C ASP A 55 2.81 4.77 16.07
N LEU A 56 2.93 4.98 14.75
CA LEU A 56 2.12 4.30 13.74
C LEU A 56 2.84 3.09 13.16
N LEU A 57 2.05 2.07 12.80
CA LEU A 57 2.51 0.93 12.02
C LEU A 57 2.15 1.12 10.56
N VAL A 58 3.15 1.14 9.68
CA VAL A 58 2.92 1.29 8.24
C VAL A 58 2.86 -0.08 7.59
N VAL A 59 1.72 -0.42 7.02
CA VAL A 59 1.49 -1.67 6.31
C VAL A 59 1.53 -1.43 4.80
N PRO A 60 2.43 -2.09 4.05
CA PRO A 60 2.42 -2.07 2.60
C PRO A 60 1.05 -2.47 2.02
N TRP A 61 0.57 -1.75 1.01
CA TRP A 61 -0.75 -1.99 0.42
C TRP A 61 -0.70 -2.19 -1.09
N ILE A 62 -0.06 -1.30 -1.84
CA ILE A 62 0.03 -1.38 -3.30
C ILE A 62 1.49 -1.20 -3.72
N THR A 63 1.95 -1.97 -4.70
CA THR A 63 3.30 -1.83 -5.26
C THR A 63 3.25 -1.66 -6.77
N CYS A 64 4.16 -0.85 -7.32
CA CYS A 64 4.45 -0.82 -8.74
C CYS A 64 5.58 -1.81 -9.05
N SER A 65 5.27 -3.08 -9.31
CA SER A 65 6.27 -4.15 -9.37
C SER A 65 7.14 -4.16 -10.62
N GLN A 66 6.70 -3.50 -11.69
CA GLN A 66 7.30 -3.65 -13.02
C GLN A 66 8.16 -2.47 -13.49
N HIS A 67 8.00 -1.28 -12.91
CA HIS A 67 8.67 -0.10 -13.43
C HIS A 67 9.49 0.67 -12.38
N CYS A 68 8.85 1.12 -11.30
CA CYS A 68 9.50 2.04 -10.37
C CYS A 68 9.68 1.46 -8.97
N GLY A 69 9.19 0.24 -8.71
CA GLY A 69 9.29 -0.45 -7.41
C GLY A 69 8.65 0.32 -6.25
N GLN A 70 7.86 1.35 -6.54
CA GLN A 70 7.25 2.20 -5.53
C GLN A 70 6.22 1.42 -4.74
N VAL A 71 6.19 1.62 -3.43
CA VAL A 71 5.23 0.98 -2.53
C VAL A 71 4.39 2.04 -1.86
N LEU A 72 3.08 1.95 -2.02
CA LEU A 72 2.11 2.71 -1.23
C LEU A 72 1.69 1.86 -0.02
N GLY A 73 1.95 2.36 1.17
CA GLY A 73 1.51 1.80 2.44
C GLY A 73 0.41 2.63 3.11
N ARG A 74 -0.22 2.03 4.12
CA ARG A 74 -1.17 2.67 5.02
C ARG A 74 -0.60 2.70 6.43
N ALA A 75 -0.59 3.84 7.07
CA ALA A 75 -0.20 3.99 8.47
C ALA A 75 -1.44 3.79 9.35
N HIS A 76 -1.31 2.94 10.36
CA HIS A 76 -2.38 2.58 11.28
C HIS A 76 -1.93 2.78 12.72
N GLU A 77 -2.87 3.19 13.56
CA GLU A 77 -2.70 3.12 15.00
C GLU A 77 -2.80 1.66 15.44
N ARG A 78 -2.04 1.31 16.49
CA ARG A 78 -2.23 0.03 17.17
C ARG A 78 -3.24 0.21 18.30
N GLU A 79 -4.35 -0.48 18.18
CA GLU A 79 -5.45 -0.42 19.13
C GLU A 79 -5.08 -1.14 20.44
N PRO A 80 -5.74 -0.82 21.58
CA PRO A 80 -5.44 -1.44 22.88
C PRO A 80 -5.60 -2.97 22.91
N TRP A 81 -6.45 -3.53 22.03
CA TRP A 81 -6.63 -4.98 21.86
C TRP A 81 -5.56 -5.63 20.96
N GLY A 82 -4.55 -4.87 20.54
CA GLY A 82 -3.39 -5.34 19.79
C GLY A 82 -3.55 -5.37 18.27
N GLY A 83 -4.76 -5.10 17.77
CA GLY A 83 -5.07 -4.97 16.34
C GLY A 83 -4.69 -3.61 15.76
N LEU A 84 -4.85 -3.45 14.45
CA LEU A 84 -4.67 -2.16 13.76
C LEU A 84 -6.02 -1.44 13.64
N SER A 85 -5.99 -0.12 13.69
CA SER A 85 -7.15 0.72 13.39
C SER A 85 -7.69 0.40 12.00
N PHE A 86 -9.01 0.33 11.83
CA PHE A 86 -9.61 0.03 10.52
C PHE A 86 -9.28 1.12 9.49
N LEU A 87 -9.35 2.38 9.90
CA LEU A 87 -8.99 3.52 9.06
C LEU A 87 -7.49 3.78 9.14
N ALA A 88 -6.92 4.11 7.98
CA ALA A 88 -5.55 4.58 7.91
C ALA A 88 -5.48 6.03 8.42
N ALA A 89 -4.54 6.30 9.32
CA ALA A 89 -4.20 7.65 9.75
C ALA A 89 -3.49 8.42 8.62
N HIS A 90 -2.65 7.72 7.85
CA HIS A 90 -1.91 8.28 6.71
C HIS A 90 -1.75 7.27 5.58
N TYR A 91 -1.51 7.78 4.37
CA TYR A 91 -0.94 6.99 3.28
C TYR A 91 0.53 7.37 3.11
N VAL A 92 1.38 6.38 2.85
CA VAL A 92 2.83 6.56 2.83
C VAL A 92 3.40 5.97 1.56
N LEU A 93 4.02 6.79 0.71
CA LEU A 93 4.68 6.34 -0.50
C LEU A 93 6.18 6.17 -0.25
N PHE A 94 6.67 4.97 -0.53
CA PHE A 94 8.07 4.59 -0.48
C PHE A 94 8.63 4.50 -1.89
N ARG A 95 9.81 5.08 -2.09
CA ARG A 95 10.57 5.02 -3.34
C ARG A 95 11.88 4.28 -3.08
N PRO A 96 12.09 3.07 -3.63
CA PRO A 96 13.29 2.29 -3.34
C PRO A 96 14.56 2.97 -3.85
N GLU A 97 14.47 3.77 -4.92
CA GLU A 97 15.60 4.52 -5.48
C GLU A 97 16.12 5.61 -4.55
N VAL A 98 15.27 6.17 -3.71
CA VAL A 98 15.62 7.24 -2.76
C VAL A 98 14.90 6.97 -1.43
N PRO A 99 15.42 6.05 -0.59
CA PRO A 99 14.73 5.63 0.64
C PRO A 99 14.41 6.78 1.61
N ALA A 100 15.16 7.89 1.54
CA ALA A 100 14.92 9.08 2.35
C ALA A 100 13.71 9.92 1.86
N GLN A 101 13.24 9.75 0.63
CA GLN A 101 12.07 10.44 0.09
C GLN A 101 10.79 9.65 0.36
N ILE A 102 10.40 9.62 1.63
CA ILE A 102 9.07 9.18 2.03
C ILE A 102 8.09 10.34 1.81
N GLN A 103 7.00 10.10 1.07
CA GLN A 103 5.91 11.06 0.93
C GLN A 103 4.72 10.61 1.77
N VAL A 104 4.19 11.53 2.59
CA VAL A 104 3.07 11.26 3.50
C VAL A 104 1.85 12.03 3.02
N PHE A 105 0.70 11.35 2.99
CA PHE A 105 -0.60 11.90 2.66
C PHE A 105 -1.54 11.76 3.86
N GLY A 106 -2.49 12.68 4.01
CA GLY A 106 -3.49 12.61 5.07
C GLY A 106 -4.47 11.44 4.91
N SER A 107 -5.19 11.11 5.98
CA SER A 107 -6.17 10.01 6.05
C SER A 107 -7.27 10.04 4.99
N THR A 108 -7.59 11.21 4.43
CA THR A 108 -8.64 11.37 3.39
C THR A 108 -8.09 11.44 1.97
N ALA A 109 -6.78 11.49 1.80
CA ALA A 109 -6.11 11.75 0.51
C ALA A 109 -5.84 10.47 -0.31
N VAL A 110 -6.69 9.46 -0.17
CA VAL A 110 -6.47 8.14 -0.81
C VAL A 110 -6.37 8.23 -2.32
N ARG A 111 -7.16 9.09 -2.97
CA ARG A 111 -7.11 9.28 -4.43
C ARG A 111 -5.77 9.85 -4.85
N ASP A 112 -5.33 10.93 -4.22
CA ASP A 112 -4.07 11.59 -4.56
C ASP A 112 -2.88 10.65 -4.33
N ALA A 113 -2.92 9.90 -3.22
CA ALA A 113 -1.91 8.91 -2.89
C ALA A 113 -1.83 7.78 -3.94
N LEU A 114 -2.98 7.35 -4.49
CA LEU A 114 -3.06 6.32 -5.54
C LEU A 114 -2.58 6.84 -6.90
N THR A 115 -2.79 8.13 -7.20
CA THR A 115 -2.36 8.70 -8.49
C THR A 115 -0.85 8.66 -8.66
N VAL A 116 -0.06 8.77 -7.59
CA VAL A 116 1.41 8.78 -7.71
C VAL A 116 1.99 7.48 -8.27
N PRO A 117 1.78 6.29 -7.66
CA PRO A 117 2.29 5.04 -8.23
C PRO A 117 1.64 4.72 -9.57
N ALA A 118 0.38 5.13 -9.81
CA ALA A 118 -0.29 4.98 -11.11
C ALA A 118 0.30 5.85 -12.23
N SER A 119 0.94 6.97 -11.87
CA SER A 119 1.58 7.88 -12.82
C SER A 119 3.04 7.52 -13.10
N CYS A 120 3.58 6.44 -12.52
CA CYS A 120 4.92 5.96 -12.86
C CYS A 120 4.98 5.63 -14.35
N SER A 121 5.52 6.56 -15.13
CA SER A 121 5.91 6.32 -16.51
C SER A 121 7.15 5.45 -16.44
N GLY A 122 7.11 4.23 -16.97
CA GLY A 122 8.27 3.34 -16.96
C GLY A 122 9.50 4.06 -17.50
N GLY A 123 10.45 4.38 -16.62
CA GLY A 123 11.78 4.79 -17.05
C GLY A 123 12.39 3.60 -17.76
N GLN A 124 12.65 3.74 -19.06
CA GLN A 124 13.35 2.72 -19.83
C GLN A 124 14.64 2.36 -19.09
N PRO A 125 14.90 1.07 -18.76
CA PRO A 125 16.15 0.70 -18.12
C PRO A 125 17.31 1.20 -19.00
N PRO A 126 18.38 1.77 -18.42
CA PRO A 126 19.51 2.22 -19.21
C PRO A 126 20.01 1.03 -20.03
N ALA A 127 20.05 1.19 -21.35
CA ALA A 127 20.53 0.17 -22.26
C ALA A 127 21.92 -0.25 -21.81
N LEU A 128 22.07 -1.51 -21.38
CA LEU A 128 23.36 -2.15 -21.23
C LEU A 128 23.97 -2.19 -22.64
N LEU A 129 24.91 -1.27 -22.88
CA LEU A 129 25.74 -1.26 -24.08
C LEU A 129 26.67 -2.51 -24.03
N PRO A 130 26.99 -3.08 -25.21
CA PRO A 130 27.49 -4.46 -25.36
C PRO A 130 28.90 -4.70 -24.83
#